data_AF-A0A258L742-F1
#
_entry.id   AF-A0A258L742-F1
#
_cell.length_a   1.000
_cell.length_b   1.000
_cell.length_c   1.000
_cell.angle_alpha   90.00
_cell.angle_beta   90.00
_cell.angle_gamma   90.00
#
_symmetry.space_group_name_H-M   'P 1'
#
loop_
_entity.id
_entity.type
_entity.pdbx_description
1 polymer ?
#
loop_
_entity_poly.entity_id
_entity_poly.type
_entity_poly.pdbx_seq_one_letter_code
_entity_poly.pdbx_strand_id
1 'polypeptide(L)'
;MSAVVQPVTDALDELLDGAEIQSLVDGLDEVVVTLERKWGVGRLRRLVDDDLRLRFDAQVDRFDAALIARRLAAVRVHAGGLRRAWQVLDAAATAAGHAPLSPNVWECVLPSSGEVVSLVRTPEEAHHVADQGRVFTVAEVGVLIEALGSDVLDVKRVFPGASLASVRSKPPDPPF
;
A
#
# COMPACT_ATOMS: atom_id res chain seq x y z
N MET A 1 -3.54 52.76 -13.79
CA MET A 1 -3.60 51.90 -12.58
C MET A 1 -4.33 50.58 -12.83
N SER A 2 -4.32 50.03 -14.06
CA SER A 2 -5.13 48.84 -14.42
C SER A 2 -4.30 47.57 -14.69
N ALA A 3 -2.99 47.69 -14.93
CA ALA A 3 -2.14 46.56 -15.34
C ALA A 3 -1.54 45.76 -14.17
N VAL A 4 -1.52 46.31 -12.95
CA VAL A 4 -0.94 45.67 -11.75
C VAL A 4 -1.98 44.87 -10.96
N VAL A 5 -3.27 45.16 -11.14
CA VAL A 5 -4.37 44.48 -10.42
C VAL A 5 -4.62 43.08 -10.97
N GLN A 6 -4.59 42.91 -12.30
CA GLN A 6 -4.77 41.62 -12.98
C GLN A 6 -3.80 40.51 -12.54
N PRO A 7 -2.47 40.71 -12.53
CA PRO A 7 -1.54 39.64 -12.15
C PRO A 7 -1.66 39.23 -10.67
N VAL A 8 -2.15 40.11 -9.80
CA VAL A 8 -2.42 39.77 -8.39
C VAL A 8 -3.72 38.97 -8.26
N THR A 9 -4.76 39.31 -9.03
CA THR A 9 -6.01 38.55 -9.06
C THR A 9 -5.79 37.15 -9.63
N ASP A 10 -5.08 37.02 -10.74
CA ASP A 10 -4.79 35.73 -11.36
C ASP A 10 -3.99 34.82 -10.41
N ALA A 11 -3.00 35.37 -9.70
CA ALA A 11 -2.22 34.62 -8.71
C ALA A 11 -3.07 34.18 -7.49
N LEU A 12 -4.03 35.00 -7.06
CA LEU A 12 -4.96 34.63 -5.98
C LEU A 12 -5.91 33.52 -6.44
N ASP A 13 -6.42 33.61 -7.67
CA ASP A 13 -7.28 32.57 -8.27
C ASP A 13 -6.53 31.24 -8.41
N GLU A 14 -5.26 31.26 -8.85
CA GLU A 14 -4.42 30.05 -8.92
C GLU A 14 -4.16 29.42 -7.54
N LEU A 15 -3.96 30.24 -6.50
CA LEU A 15 -3.78 29.77 -5.13
C LEU A 15 -5.07 29.17 -4.56
N LEU A 16 -6.22 29.80 -4.81
CA LEU A 16 -7.54 29.30 -4.41
C LEU A 16 -7.86 27.98 -5.13
N ASP A 17 -7.63 27.91 -6.44
CA ASP A 17 -7.78 26.69 -7.23
C ASP A 17 -6.91 25.56 -6.67
N GLY A 18 -5.66 25.86 -6.28
CA GLY A 18 -4.78 24.91 -5.61
C GLY A 18 -5.35 24.36 -4.30
N ALA A 19 -5.88 25.24 -3.44
CA ALA A 19 -6.48 24.84 -2.17
C ALA A 19 -7.76 24.00 -2.37
N GLU A 20 -8.60 24.34 -3.35
CA GLU A 20 -9.79 23.56 -3.67
C GLU A 20 -9.45 22.19 -4.25
N ILE A 21 -8.45 22.12 -5.14
CA ILE A 21 -7.95 20.84 -5.66
C ILE A 21 -7.49 19.96 -4.50
N GLN A 22 -6.72 20.51 -3.57
CA GLN A 22 -6.24 19.75 -2.41
C GLN A 22 -7.40 19.21 -1.57
N SER A 23 -8.39 20.04 -1.25
CA SER A 23 -9.58 19.61 -0.49
C SER A 23 -10.36 18.49 -1.19
N LEU A 24 -10.45 18.53 -2.53
CA LEU A 24 -11.10 17.48 -3.32
C LEU A 24 -10.33 16.16 -3.28
N VAL A 25 -9.00 16.23 -3.35
CA VAL A 25 -8.07 15.08 -3.22
C VAL A 25 -8.20 14.48 -1.82
N ASP A 26 -8.10 15.28 -0.76
CA ASP A 26 -8.18 14.80 0.62
C ASP A 26 -9.48 14.02 0.87
N GLY A 27 -10.62 14.54 0.42
CA GLY A 27 -11.90 13.86 0.58
C GLY A 27 -12.07 12.62 -0.32
N LEU A 28 -11.27 12.48 -1.39
CA LEU A 28 -11.19 11.23 -2.16
C LEU A 28 -10.28 10.23 -1.42
N ASP A 29 -9.12 10.68 -0.92
CA ASP A 29 -8.16 9.86 -0.18
C ASP A 29 -8.80 9.23 1.06
N GLU A 30 -9.66 9.93 1.79
CA GLU A 30 -10.41 9.35 2.90
C GLU A 30 -11.24 8.12 2.48
N VAL A 31 -11.87 8.16 1.30
CA VAL A 31 -12.63 7.03 0.74
C VAL A 31 -11.70 5.90 0.34
N VAL A 32 -10.58 6.22 -0.31
CA VAL A 32 -9.57 5.24 -0.72
C VAL A 32 -9.02 4.52 0.50
N VAL A 33 -8.50 5.25 1.48
CA VAL A 33 -7.94 4.71 2.74
C VAL A 33 -8.95 3.83 3.45
N THR A 34 -10.21 4.24 3.53
CA THR A 34 -11.28 3.45 4.16
C THR A 34 -11.45 2.09 3.47
N LEU A 35 -11.53 2.08 2.14
CA LEU A 35 -11.74 0.84 1.38
C LEU A 35 -10.48 -0.01 1.27
N GLU A 36 -9.31 0.59 1.20
CA GLU A 36 -8.03 -0.12 1.21
C GLU A 36 -7.76 -0.74 2.58
N ARG A 37 -8.16 -0.10 3.67
CA ARG A 37 -8.15 -0.72 4.99
C ARG A 37 -9.08 -1.93 5.03
N LYS A 38 -10.28 -1.84 4.45
CA LYS A 38 -11.24 -2.96 4.40
C LYS A 38 -10.76 -4.13 3.52
N TRP A 39 -10.25 -3.85 2.33
CA TRP A 39 -10.02 -4.88 1.30
C TRP A 39 -8.56 -5.23 1.06
N GLY A 40 -7.62 -4.43 1.56
CA GLY A 40 -6.20 -4.47 1.21
C GLY A 40 -5.86 -3.49 0.09
N VAL A 41 -4.72 -2.81 0.24
CA VAL A 41 -4.18 -1.85 -0.74
C VAL A 41 -4.09 -2.49 -2.13
N GLY A 42 -4.66 -1.82 -3.14
CA GLY A 42 -4.67 -2.29 -4.53
C GLY A 42 -5.35 -3.65 -4.78
N ARG A 43 -5.97 -4.29 -3.78
CA ARG A 43 -6.66 -5.58 -3.90
C ARG A 43 -8.06 -5.44 -4.46
N LEU A 44 -8.83 -4.44 -4.05
CA LEU A 44 -10.26 -4.33 -4.38
C LEU A 44 -10.55 -4.37 -5.89
N ARG A 45 -9.81 -3.59 -6.71
CA ARG A 45 -9.95 -3.60 -8.18
C ARG A 45 -9.71 -4.98 -8.83
N ARG A 46 -9.00 -5.89 -8.17
CA ARG A 46 -8.73 -7.27 -8.66
C ARG A 46 -9.83 -8.26 -8.28
N LEU A 47 -10.75 -7.88 -7.40
CA LEU A 47 -11.87 -8.72 -6.94
C LEU A 47 -13.15 -8.54 -7.77
N VAL A 48 -13.15 -7.59 -8.70
CA VAL A 48 -14.30 -7.34 -9.59
C VAL A 48 -14.02 -7.86 -11.00
N ASP A 49 -15.05 -7.95 -11.82
CA ASP A 49 -14.95 -8.34 -13.23
C ASP A 49 -14.10 -7.35 -14.06
N ASP A 50 -13.64 -7.82 -15.22
CA ASP A 50 -12.70 -7.07 -16.05
C ASP A 50 -13.32 -5.80 -16.68
N ASP A 51 -14.63 -5.78 -16.99
CA ASP A 51 -15.29 -4.58 -17.53
C ASP A 51 -15.34 -3.47 -16.49
N LEU A 52 -15.79 -3.82 -15.27
CA LEU A 52 -15.86 -2.87 -14.17
C LEU A 52 -14.46 -2.35 -13.81
N ARG A 53 -13.45 -3.22 -13.80
CA ARG A 53 -12.05 -2.85 -13.57
C ARG A 53 -11.54 -1.88 -14.64
N LEU A 54 -11.77 -2.17 -15.93
CA LEU A 54 -11.35 -1.30 -17.04
C LEU A 54 -11.98 0.09 -16.95
N ARG A 55 -13.27 0.17 -16.60
CA ARG A 55 -14.00 1.44 -16.44
C ARG A 55 -13.49 2.24 -15.24
N PHE A 56 -13.12 1.56 -14.16
CA PHE A 56 -12.49 2.18 -13.00
C PHE A 56 -11.11 2.75 -13.36
N ASP A 57 -10.24 1.95 -13.98
CA ASP A 57 -8.90 2.37 -14.38
C ASP A 57 -8.96 3.59 -15.33
N ALA A 58 -9.87 3.57 -16.31
CA ALA A 58 -10.09 4.72 -17.19
C ALA A 58 -10.59 5.98 -16.47
N GLN A 59 -11.25 5.85 -15.32
CA GLN A 59 -11.65 7.02 -14.51
C GLN A 59 -10.48 7.56 -13.69
N VAL A 60 -9.58 6.69 -13.21
CA VAL A 60 -8.31 7.09 -12.58
C VAL A 60 -7.47 7.89 -13.57
N ASP A 61 -7.28 7.38 -14.79
CA ASP A 61 -6.50 8.07 -15.83
C ASP A 61 -7.02 9.49 -16.13
N ARG A 62 -8.35 9.68 -16.16
CA ARG A 62 -8.96 11.00 -16.37
C ARG A 62 -8.77 11.93 -15.19
N PHE A 63 -8.81 11.39 -13.97
CA PHE A 63 -8.55 12.17 -12.76
C PHE A 63 -7.10 12.65 -12.72
N ASP A 64 -6.15 11.75 -13.00
CA ASP A 64 -4.72 12.07 -13.04
C ASP A 64 -4.41 13.11 -14.12
N ALA A 65 -4.99 12.95 -15.31
CA ALA A 65 -4.87 13.94 -16.38
C ALA A 65 -5.42 15.32 -15.97
N ALA A 66 -6.52 15.36 -15.21
CA ALA A 66 -7.10 16.60 -14.69
C ALA A 66 -6.22 17.27 -13.63
N LEU A 67 -5.59 16.48 -12.74
CA LEU A 67 -4.64 16.95 -11.74
C LEU A 67 -3.38 17.52 -12.39
N ILE A 68 -2.78 16.79 -13.33
CA ILE A 68 -1.58 17.23 -14.07
C ILE A 68 -1.86 18.54 -14.80
N ALA A 69 -3.02 18.66 -15.43
CA ALA A 69 -3.45 19.88 -16.12
C ALA A 69 -3.91 21.00 -15.17
N ARG A 70 -3.97 20.77 -13.86
CA ARG A 70 -4.49 21.68 -12.82
C ARG A 70 -5.85 22.29 -13.17
N ARG A 71 -6.75 21.52 -13.78
CA ARG A 71 -8.08 22.00 -14.20
C ARG A 71 -9.10 21.73 -13.10
N LEU A 72 -9.31 22.68 -12.20
CA LEU A 72 -10.21 22.55 -11.04
C LEU A 72 -11.58 21.95 -11.39
N ALA A 73 -12.24 22.45 -12.44
CA ALA A 73 -13.55 21.95 -12.85
C ALA A 73 -13.53 20.45 -13.22
N ALA A 74 -12.48 20.01 -13.93
CA ALA A 74 -12.30 18.60 -14.30
C ALA A 74 -11.94 17.76 -13.09
N VAL A 75 -11.04 18.24 -12.22
CA VAL A 75 -10.68 17.59 -10.95
C VAL A 75 -11.92 17.33 -10.11
N ARG A 76 -12.80 18.33 -9.96
CA ARG A 76 -14.05 18.22 -9.19
C ARG A 76 -14.97 17.12 -9.74
N VAL A 77 -15.15 17.07 -11.07
CA VAL A 77 -15.98 16.06 -11.73
C VAL A 77 -15.38 14.66 -11.54
N HIS A 78 -14.07 14.51 -11.79
CA HIS A 78 -13.44 13.20 -11.74
C HIS A 78 -13.25 12.67 -10.32
N ALA A 79 -12.92 13.52 -9.33
CA ALA A 79 -12.88 13.17 -7.92
C ALA A 79 -14.23 12.61 -7.44
N GLY A 80 -15.33 13.33 -7.72
CA GLY A 80 -16.67 12.87 -7.36
C GLY A 80 -17.06 11.57 -8.08
N GLY A 81 -16.66 11.42 -9.34
CA GLY A 81 -16.83 10.17 -10.10
C GLY A 81 -16.06 9.00 -9.50
N LEU A 82 -14.81 9.23 -9.07
CA LEU A 82 -13.95 8.19 -8.52
C LEU A 82 -14.42 7.74 -7.14
N ARG A 83 -14.91 8.66 -6.28
CA ARG A 83 -15.55 8.30 -5.00
C ARG A 83 -16.72 7.33 -5.21
N ARG A 84 -17.58 7.57 -6.21
CA ARG A 84 -18.67 6.65 -6.56
C ARG A 84 -18.14 5.34 -7.13
N ALA A 85 -17.12 5.39 -7.99
CA ALA A 85 -16.54 4.19 -8.58
C ALA A 85 -15.98 3.25 -7.51
N TRP A 86 -15.29 3.79 -6.50
CA TRP A 86 -14.81 3.05 -5.33
C TRP A 86 -15.94 2.35 -4.56
N GLN A 87 -17.07 3.03 -4.33
CA GLN A 87 -18.23 2.42 -3.70
C GLN A 87 -18.87 1.32 -4.55
N VAL A 88 -18.87 1.49 -5.88
CA VAL A 88 -19.32 0.45 -6.82
C VAL A 88 -18.41 -0.78 -6.76
N LEU A 89 -17.09 -0.59 -6.70
CA LEU A 89 -16.16 -1.70 -6.51
C LEU A 89 -16.40 -2.45 -5.20
N ASP A 90 -16.61 -1.73 -4.09
CA ASP A 90 -16.94 -2.32 -2.78
C ASP A 90 -18.22 -3.17 -2.85
N ALA A 91 -19.28 -2.62 -3.44
CA ALA A 91 -20.55 -3.31 -3.61
C ALA A 91 -20.43 -4.53 -4.52
N ALA A 92 -19.70 -4.42 -5.64
CA ALA A 92 -19.48 -5.51 -6.58
C ALA A 92 -18.67 -6.66 -5.95
N ALA A 93 -17.58 -6.35 -5.26
CA ALA A 93 -16.77 -7.35 -4.55
C ALA A 93 -17.58 -8.06 -3.45
N THR A 94 -18.40 -7.30 -2.70
CA THR A 94 -19.32 -7.86 -1.69
C THR A 94 -20.36 -8.77 -2.33
N ALA A 95 -20.99 -8.34 -3.43
CA ALA A 95 -22.01 -9.12 -4.14
C ALA A 95 -21.45 -10.39 -4.78
N ALA A 96 -20.18 -10.38 -5.19
CA ALA A 96 -19.46 -11.56 -5.68
C ALA A 96 -19.04 -12.52 -4.55
N GLY A 97 -19.34 -12.21 -3.28
CA GLY A 97 -19.06 -13.07 -2.13
C GLY A 97 -17.62 -13.02 -1.62
N HIS A 98 -16.84 -12.01 -2.02
CA HIS A 98 -15.51 -11.82 -1.48
C HIS A 98 -15.56 -11.32 -0.02
N ALA A 99 -14.61 -11.78 0.80
CA ALA A 99 -14.46 -11.33 2.17
C ALA A 99 -13.47 -10.14 2.27
N PRO A 100 -13.73 -9.20 3.21
CA PRO A 100 -12.73 -8.21 3.64
C PRO A 100 -11.40 -8.86 4.00
N LEU A 101 -10.32 -8.09 3.91
CA LEU A 101 -9.00 -8.58 4.31
C LEU A 101 -8.99 -8.86 5.80
N SER A 102 -8.67 -10.10 6.18
CA SER A 102 -8.50 -10.54 7.56
C SER A 102 -7.16 -11.26 7.66
N PRO A 103 -6.05 -10.53 7.87
CA PRO A 103 -4.72 -11.12 7.96
C PRO A 103 -4.63 -12.17 9.06
N ASN A 104 -3.98 -13.30 8.77
CA ASN A 104 -3.56 -14.23 9.81
C ASN A 104 -2.15 -13.84 10.26
N VAL A 105 -2.07 -13.08 11.35
CA VAL A 105 -0.81 -12.56 11.88
C VAL A 105 -0.20 -13.59 12.82
N TRP A 106 1.03 -14.01 12.54
CA TRP A 106 1.81 -14.85 13.45
C TRP A 106 2.85 -14.00 14.16
N GLU A 107 3.01 -14.18 15.46
CA GLU A 107 3.98 -13.43 16.24
C GLU A 107 5.11 -14.34 16.71
N CYS A 108 6.33 -13.82 16.73
CA CYS A 108 7.46 -14.50 17.37
C CYS A 108 8.33 -13.52 18.14
N VAL A 109 9.03 -14.04 19.15
CA VAL A 109 9.97 -13.27 19.96
C VAL A 109 11.38 -13.50 19.43
N LEU A 110 12.07 -12.42 19.08
CA LEU A 110 13.47 -12.47 18.67
C LEU A 110 14.32 -12.93 19.86
N PRO A 111 15.05 -14.07 19.78
CA PRO A 111 15.70 -14.66 20.94
C PRO A 111 16.78 -13.77 21.59
N SER A 112 17.44 -12.92 20.80
CA SER A 112 18.54 -12.08 21.27
C SER A 112 18.08 -10.75 21.90
N SER A 113 17.01 -10.13 21.37
CA SER A 113 16.52 -8.83 21.85
C SER A 113 15.28 -8.93 22.74
N GLY A 114 14.56 -10.07 22.71
CA GLY A 114 13.28 -10.24 23.40
C GLY A 114 12.12 -9.50 22.73
N GLU A 115 12.33 -8.90 21.55
CA GLU A 115 11.31 -8.11 20.87
C GLU A 115 10.33 -8.99 20.09
N VAL A 116 9.05 -8.62 20.12
CA VAL A 116 8.00 -9.27 19.32
C VAL A 116 8.04 -8.72 17.89
N VAL A 117 8.02 -9.63 16.92
CA VAL A 117 7.84 -9.30 15.50
C VAL A 117 6.67 -10.11 14.93
N SER A 118 6.00 -9.52 13.95
CA SER A 118 4.83 -10.10 13.30
C SER A 118 5.19 -10.64 11.93
N LEU A 119 4.55 -11.73 11.52
CA LEU A 119 4.71 -12.43 10.26
C LEU A 119 3.36 -12.51 9.57
N VAL A 120 3.33 -12.11 8.31
CA VAL A 120 2.13 -12.14 7.45
C VAL A 120 2.48 -12.71 6.09
N ARG A 121 1.47 -13.09 5.29
CA ARG A 121 1.71 -13.78 4.01
C ARG A 121 2.02 -12.81 2.88
N THR A 122 1.30 -11.69 2.81
CA THR A 122 1.35 -10.79 1.65
C THR A 122 1.65 -9.34 2.05
N PRO A 123 2.12 -8.51 1.11
CA PRO A 123 2.33 -7.08 1.35
C PRO A 123 1.03 -6.34 1.73
N GLU A 124 -0.11 -6.74 1.19
CA GLU A 124 -1.40 -6.14 1.55
C GLU A 124 -1.76 -6.43 3.01
N GLU A 125 -1.50 -7.65 3.48
CA GLU A 125 -1.64 -8.01 4.90
C GLU A 125 -0.68 -7.21 5.77
N ALA A 126 0.58 -7.02 5.33
CA ALA A 126 1.58 -6.25 6.07
C ALA A 126 1.19 -4.78 6.24
N HIS A 127 0.71 -4.15 5.16
CA HIS A 127 0.21 -2.78 5.22
C HIS A 127 -1.00 -2.66 6.17
N HIS A 128 -1.89 -3.65 6.17
CA HIS A 128 -3.09 -3.64 7.01
C HIS A 128 -2.78 -3.65 8.51
N VAL A 129 -1.63 -4.22 8.92
CA VAL A 129 -1.22 -4.34 10.34
C VAL A 129 0.06 -3.54 10.66
N ALA A 130 0.45 -2.61 9.79
CA ALA A 130 1.72 -1.89 9.90
C ALA A 130 1.84 -1.03 11.17
N ASP A 131 0.71 -0.64 11.79
CA ASP A 131 0.68 0.11 13.05
C ASP A 131 0.86 -0.76 14.30
N GLN A 132 0.91 -2.09 14.14
CA GLN A 132 1.01 -3.06 15.25
C GLN A 132 2.45 -3.39 15.63
N GLY A 133 3.44 -2.87 14.90
CA GLY A 133 4.87 -3.08 15.18
C GLY A 133 5.67 -3.44 13.94
N ARG A 134 6.77 -4.20 14.13
CA ARG A 134 7.58 -4.67 13.01
C ARG A 134 6.95 -5.91 12.38
N VAL A 135 6.56 -5.78 11.12
CA VAL A 135 5.88 -6.82 10.34
C VAL A 135 6.80 -7.27 9.22
N PHE A 136 6.96 -8.57 9.05
CA PHE A 136 7.65 -9.18 7.92
C PHE A 136 6.68 -10.04 7.12
N THR A 137 6.78 -9.94 5.81
CA THR A 137 6.10 -10.82 4.85
C THR A 137 6.87 -12.13 4.69
N VAL A 138 6.20 -13.18 4.22
CA VAL A 138 6.86 -14.45 3.82
C VAL A 138 7.96 -14.20 2.77
N ALA A 139 7.77 -13.23 1.87
CA ALA A 139 8.78 -12.86 0.88
C ALA A 139 10.05 -12.28 1.52
N GLU A 140 9.90 -11.37 2.49
CA GLU A 140 11.03 -10.82 3.25
C GLU A 140 11.73 -11.90 4.09
N VAL A 141 10.98 -12.84 4.67
CA VAL A 141 11.57 -14.00 5.35
C VAL A 141 12.40 -14.84 4.37
N GLY A 142 11.96 -15.00 3.12
CA GLY A 142 12.76 -15.65 2.07
C GLY A 142 14.11 -14.97 1.84
N VAL A 143 14.12 -13.64 1.75
CA VAL A 143 15.36 -12.85 1.63
C VAL A 143 16.25 -13.03 2.87
N LEU A 144 15.67 -13.03 4.07
CA LEU A 144 16.42 -13.28 5.31
C LEU A 144 17.02 -14.70 5.35
N ILE A 145 16.30 -15.70 4.83
CA ILE A 145 16.79 -17.08 4.71
C ILE A 145 17.98 -17.15 3.75
N GLU A 146 17.93 -16.50 2.60
CA GLU A 146 19.06 -16.44 1.66
C GLU A 146 20.29 -15.77 2.28
N ALA A 147 20.08 -14.72 3.09
CA ALA A 147 21.14 -14.01 3.78
C ALA A 147 21.89 -14.86 4.83
N LEU A 148 21.36 -16.03 5.24
CA LEU A 148 22.05 -16.95 6.15
C LEU A 148 23.24 -17.67 5.49
N GLY A 149 23.32 -17.67 4.16
CA GLY A 149 24.38 -18.32 3.40
C GLY A 149 24.16 -19.82 3.13
N SER A 150 24.90 -20.36 2.16
CA SER A 150 24.71 -21.73 1.63
C SER A 150 24.85 -22.81 2.69
N ASP A 151 25.76 -22.66 3.65
CA ASP A 151 26.05 -23.69 4.66
C ASP A 151 24.81 -24.01 5.51
N VAL A 152 24.06 -22.97 5.92
CA VAL A 152 22.84 -23.14 6.72
C VAL A 152 21.73 -23.79 5.89
N LEU A 153 21.61 -23.40 4.62
CA LEU A 153 20.59 -23.93 3.71
C LEU A 153 20.86 -25.40 3.36
N ASP A 154 22.12 -25.76 3.15
CA ASP A 154 22.52 -27.14 2.86
C ASP A 154 22.28 -28.05 4.07
N VAL A 155 22.52 -27.59 5.30
CA VAL A 155 22.16 -28.32 6.52
C VAL A 155 20.66 -28.62 6.57
N LYS A 156 19.80 -27.64 6.26
CA LYS A 156 18.33 -27.85 6.21
C LYS A 156 17.90 -28.83 5.12
N ARG A 157 18.63 -28.88 4.00
CA ARG A 157 18.41 -29.84 2.92
C ARG A 157 18.80 -31.27 3.33
N VAL A 158 19.95 -31.42 3.98
CA VAL A 158 20.46 -32.73 4.42
C VAL A 158 19.68 -33.28 5.62
N PHE A 159 19.17 -32.41 6.50
CA PHE A 159 18.42 -32.80 7.70
C PHE A 159 17.01 -32.18 7.74
N PRO A 160 16.04 -32.73 6.96
CA PRO A 160 14.66 -32.28 6.99
C PRO A 160 14.05 -32.34 8.40
N GLY A 161 13.37 -31.28 8.82
CA GLY A 161 12.75 -31.19 10.14
C GLY A 161 13.68 -30.80 11.29
N ALA A 162 14.99 -30.65 11.05
CA ALA A 162 15.91 -30.16 12.07
C ALA A 162 15.57 -28.72 12.51
N SER A 163 15.73 -28.40 13.79
CA SER A 163 15.50 -27.04 14.32
C SER A 163 16.79 -26.22 14.33
N LEU A 164 16.72 -24.95 13.94
CA LEU A 164 17.83 -24.02 14.11
C LEU A 164 17.76 -23.40 15.50
N ALA A 165 18.80 -23.60 16.31
CA ALA A 165 18.87 -23.03 17.65
C ALA A 165 19.62 -21.69 17.69
N SER A 166 20.71 -21.56 16.91
CA SER A 166 21.50 -20.33 16.83
C SER A 166 22.35 -20.30 15.56
N VAL A 167 22.57 -19.12 15.00
CA VAL A 167 23.56 -18.87 13.93
C VAL A 167 24.65 -17.97 14.51
N ARG A 168 25.92 -18.36 14.36
CA ARG A 168 27.07 -17.60 14.85
C ARG A 168 28.04 -17.35 13.70
N SER A 169 28.39 -16.08 13.47
CA SER A 169 29.45 -15.72 12.54
C SER A 169 30.80 -16.17 13.10
N LYS A 170 31.65 -16.77 12.27
CA LYS A 170 33.06 -16.96 12.64
C LYS A 170 33.70 -15.57 12.75
N PRO A 171 34.46 -15.27 13.83
CA PRO A 171 35.25 -14.04 13.88
C PRO A 171 36.20 -13.99 12.67
N PRO A 172 36.52 -12.81 12.13
CA PRO A 172 37.58 -12.70 11.14
C PRO A 172 38.87 -13.27 11.71
N ASP A 173 39.64 -13.99 10.88
CA ASP A 173 40.92 -14.54 11.30
C ASP A 173 41.84 -13.37 11.73
N PRO A 174 42.61 -13.51 12.83
CA PRO A 174 43.48 -12.44 13.29
C PRO A 174 44.51 -12.07 12.21
N PRO A 175 44.91 -10.79 12.11
CA PRO A 175 46.00 -10.40 11.23
C PRO A 175 47.28 -11.15 11.66
N PHE A 176 47.99 -11.70 10.68
CA PHE A 176 49.26 -12.39 10.86
C PHE A 176 50.32 -11.51 11.54
#